data_AF-A0AAD1S2P7-F1
#
_entry.id   AF-A0AAD1S2P7-F1
#
_cell.length_a   1.000
_cell.length_b   1.000
_cell.length_c   1.000
_cell.angle_alpha   90.00
_cell.angle_beta   90.00
_cell.angle_gamma   90.00
#
_symmetry.space_group_name_H-M   'P 1'
#
loop_
_entity.id
_entity.type
_entity.pdbx_description
1 polymer ?
#
loop_
_entity_poly.entity_id
_entity_poly.type
_entity_poly.pdbx_seq_one_letter_code
_entity_poly.pdbx_strand_id
1 'polypeptide(L)'
;MTTVRRCVWNQIPARIRRSTLEWPNSEGGTGLPSIITYYQAMHLHRLVDWHANPSTKQWVNMELQQAQGKIPILLWIGEATQGDMYTGNPMIDATLRVWCRV
;
A
#
# COMPACT_ATOMS: atom_id res chain seq x y z
N MET A 1 -13.11 10.00 3.24
CA MET A 1 -12.20 9.52 2.17
C MET A 1 -11.66 10.71 1.40
N THR A 2 -10.37 11.00 1.54
CA THR A 2 -9.70 12.09 0.84
C THR A 2 -9.45 11.66 -0.61
N THR A 3 -10.15 12.27 -1.56
CA THR A 3 -10.04 11.93 -2.99
C THR A 3 -8.63 12.25 -3.49
N VAL A 4 -8.04 11.41 -4.35
CA VAL A 4 -6.70 11.59 -4.96
C VAL A 4 -6.47 13.00 -5.50
N ARG A 5 -7.54 13.66 -5.98
CA ARG A 5 -7.54 15.07 -6.42
C ARG A 5 -6.95 16.04 -5.38
N ARG A 6 -7.26 15.85 -4.10
CA ARG A 6 -6.77 16.73 -3.02
C ARG A 6 -5.25 16.59 -2.84
N CYS A 7 -4.73 15.37 -2.94
CA CYS A 7 -3.31 15.08 -2.69
C CYS A 7 -2.40 15.46 -3.85
N VAL A 8 -2.83 15.23 -5.09
CA VAL A 8 -1.98 15.49 -6.28
C VAL A 8 -2.09 16.94 -6.74
N TRP A 9 -3.29 17.52 -6.66
CA TRP A 9 -3.57 18.82 -7.27
C TRP A 9 -3.85 19.94 -6.26
N ASN A 10 -3.61 19.73 -4.96
CA ASN A 10 -3.82 20.75 -3.93
C ASN A 10 -5.21 21.43 -4.01
N GLN A 11 -6.27 20.62 -4.13
CA GLN A 11 -7.66 21.07 -4.33
C GLN A 11 -7.96 21.78 -5.66
N ILE A 12 -6.96 21.94 -6.53
CA ILE A 12 -7.15 22.46 -7.89
C ILE A 12 -7.77 21.33 -8.74
N PRO A 13 -8.65 21.66 -9.70
CA PRO A 13 -9.13 20.69 -10.67
C PRO A 13 -7.96 19.96 -11.34
N ALA A 14 -8.07 18.63 -11.47
CA ALA A 14 -7.06 17.84 -12.14
C ALA A 14 -6.86 18.35 -13.57
N ARG A 15 -5.63 18.76 -13.90
CA ARG A 15 -5.31 19.33 -15.22
C ARG A 15 -5.34 18.28 -16.34
N ILE A 16 -5.16 17.01 -15.99
CA ILE A 16 -5.06 15.88 -16.91
C ILE A 16 -5.97 14.76 -16.41
N ARG A 17 -6.69 14.10 -17.32
CA ARG A 17 -7.51 12.93 -16.99
C ARG A 17 -6.61 11.77 -16.58
N ARG A 18 -7.02 10.98 -15.58
CA ARG A 18 -6.26 9.80 -15.12
C ARG A 18 -5.92 8.83 -16.26
N SER A 19 -6.88 8.55 -17.15
CA SER A 19 -6.68 7.68 -18.31
C SER A 19 -5.57 8.19 -19.25
N THR A 20 -5.41 9.51 -19.37
CA THR A 20 -4.35 10.13 -20.17
C THR A 20 -2.99 10.01 -19.48
N LEU A 21 -2.95 10.06 -18.14
CA LEU A 21 -1.71 9.81 -17.40
C LEU A 21 -1.26 8.36 -17.54
N GLU A 22 -2.21 7.42 -17.45
CA GLU A 22 -1.95 5.97 -17.57
C GLU A 22 -1.68 5.52 -19.01
N TRP A 23 -1.92 6.37 -20.01
CA TRP A 23 -1.68 6.07 -21.41
C TRP A 23 -0.18 5.95 -21.75
N PRO A 24 0.20 5.12 -22.74
CA PRO A 24 1.59 4.95 -23.14
C PRO A 24 2.23 6.26 -23.62
N ASN A 25 3.54 6.41 -23.37
CA ASN A 25 4.32 7.56 -23.89
C ASN A 25 4.29 7.63 -25.42
N SER A 26 4.20 6.49 -26.10
CA SER A 26 4.08 6.40 -27.57
C SER A 26 2.77 7.00 -28.11
N GLU A 27 1.75 7.11 -27.27
CA GLU A 27 0.43 7.64 -27.62
C GLU A 27 0.18 9.05 -27.02
N GLY A 28 1.24 9.71 -26.53
CA GLY A 28 1.16 11.03 -25.92
C GLY A 28 0.65 11.05 -24.48
N GLY A 29 0.59 9.88 -23.82
CA GLY A 29 0.39 9.77 -22.38
C GLY A 29 1.69 9.93 -21.58
N THR A 30 1.62 9.72 -20.26
CA THR A 30 2.80 9.81 -19.38
C THR A 30 3.37 8.44 -18.98
N GLY A 31 2.77 7.35 -19.47
CA GLY A 31 3.15 5.98 -19.12
C GLY A 31 3.00 5.67 -17.63
N LEU A 32 2.12 6.38 -16.93
CA LEU A 32 1.94 6.20 -15.49
C LEU A 32 1.41 4.78 -15.23
N PRO A 33 2.01 4.00 -14.33
CA PRO A 33 1.44 2.73 -13.93
C PRO A 33 0.01 2.92 -13.41
N SER A 34 -0.86 1.95 -13.70
CA SER A 34 -2.21 1.90 -13.11
C SER A 34 -2.13 2.14 -11.61
N ILE A 35 -2.81 3.19 -11.12
CA ILE A 35 -2.74 3.57 -9.69
C ILE A 35 -3.19 2.41 -8.79
N ILE A 36 -4.16 1.61 -9.24
CA ILE A 36 -4.69 0.47 -8.48
C ILE A 36 -3.65 -0.64 -8.41
N THR A 37 -3.05 -0.98 -9.54
CA THR A 37 -2.03 -2.04 -9.64
C THR A 37 -0.79 -1.63 -8.86
N TYR A 38 -0.36 -0.37 -8.98
CA TYR A 38 0.75 0.19 -8.21
C TYR A 38 0.48 0.14 -6.71
N TYR A 39 -0.73 0.52 -6.29
CA TYR A 39 -1.16 0.45 -4.89
C TYR A 39 -1.09 -0.98 -4.34
N GLN A 40 -1.61 -1.97 -5.08
CA GLN A 40 -1.53 -3.38 -4.69
C GLN A 40 -0.08 -3.89 -4.65
N ALA A 41 0.71 -3.58 -5.68
CA ALA A 41 2.12 -3.99 -5.75
C ALA A 41 2.95 -3.42 -4.60
N MET A 42 2.68 -2.17 -4.19
CA MET A 42 3.35 -1.54 -3.06
C MET A 42 3.07 -2.28 -1.74
N HIS A 43 1.83 -2.72 -1.52
CA HIS A 43 1.50 -3.54 -0.36
C HIS A 43 2.17 -4.91 -0.39
N LEU A 44 2.18 -5.61 -1.54
CA LEU A 44 2.88 -6.88 -1.68
C LEU A 44 4.40 -6.75 -1.44
N HIS A 45 5.03 -5.71 -1.98
CA HIS A 45 6.45 -5.45 -1.75
C HIS A 45 6.76 -5.27 -0.26
N ARG A 46 5.88 -4.59 0.45
CA ARG A 46 6.00 -4.38 1.89
C ARG A 46 5.85 -5.68 2.69
N LEU A 47 4.94 -6.58 2.29
CA LEU A 47 4.83 -7.92 2.88
C LEU A 47 6.12 -8.73 2.73
N VAL A 48 6.71 -8.69 1.53
CA VAL A 48 8.00 -9.34 1.26
C VAL A 48 9.08 -8.77 2.17
N ASP A 49 9.12 -7.46 2.35
CA ASP A 49 10.09 -6.81 3.24
C ASP A 49 9.91 -7.19 4.72
N TRP A 50 8.66 -7.31 5.19
CA TRP A 50 8.36 -7.79 6.54
C TRP A 50 8.74 -9.26 6.75
N HIS A 51 8.60 -10.10 5.72
CA HIS A 51 8.86 -11.54 5.80
C HIS A 51 10.33 -11.90 5.60
N ALA A 52 10.98 -11.33 4.58
CA ALA A 52 12.27 -11.81 4.10
C ALA A 52 13.48 -11.23 4.84
N ASN A 53 13.48 -9.95 5.21
CA ASN A 53 14.66 -9.28 5.78
C ASN A 53 14.31 -8.07 6.68
N PRO A 54 13.68 -8.31 7.84
CA PRO A 54 13.20 -7.22 8.70
C PRO A 54 14.31 -6.29 9.21
N SER A 55 15.54 -6.80 9.34
CA SER A 55 16.69 -6.07 9.88
C SER A 55 17.38 -5.13 8.89
N THR A 56 17.17 -5.29 7.58
CA THR A 56 17.89 -4.51 6.56
C THR A 56 17.32 -3.11 6.35
N LYS A 57 16.03 -2.91 6.65
CA LYS A 57 15.30 -1.66 6.40
C LYS A 57 14.82 -1.07 7.73
N GLN A 58 15.31 0.11 8.08
CA GLN A 58 14.94 0.78 9.33
C GLN A 58 13.43 0.98 9.48
N TRP A 59 12.72 1.27 8.39
CA TRP A 59 11.27 1.42 8.42
C TRP A 59 10.52 0.13 8.75
N VAL A 60 11.05 -1.03 8.35
CA VAL A 60 10.48 -2.34 8.72
C VAL A 60 10.60 -2.54 10.22
N ASN A 61 11.75 -2.22 10.83
CA ASN A 61 11.92 -2.29 12.27
C ASN A 61 10.96 -1.35 13.02
N MET A 62 10.77 -0.12 12.54
CA MET A 62 9.81 0.82 13.14
C MET A 62 8.39 0.27 13.12
N GLU A 63 7.97 -0.30 11.99
CA GLU A 63 6.62 -0.87 11.84
C GLU A 63 6.44 -2.16 12.68
N LEU A 64 7.45 -3.01 12.74
CA LEU A 64 7.44 -4.20 13.60
C LEU A 64 7.37 -3.83 15.08
N GLN A 65 8.07 -2.78 15.51
CA GLN A 65 7.96 -2.28 16.89
C GLN A 65 6.56 -1.78 17.20
N GLN A 66 5.92 -1.04 16.28
CA GLN A 66 4.55 -0.57 16.44
C GLN A 66 3.54 -1.71 16.54
N ALA A 67 3.72 -2.75 15.72
CA ALA A 67 2.87 -3.94 15.71
C ALA A 67 3.32 -5.03 16.72
N GLN A 68 4.21 -4.70 17.66
CA GLN A 68 4.70 -5.61 18.71
C GLN A 68 5.27 -6.94 18.16
N GLY A 69 5.90 -6.91 16.99
CA GLY A 69 6.51 -8.07 16.34
C GLY A 69 5.53 -9.11 15.78
N LYS A 70 4.22 -8.84 15.79
CA LYS A 70 3.20 -9.83 15.37
C LYS A 70 3.08 -9.97 13.85
N ILE A 71 3.51 -8.96 13.09
CA ILE A 71 3.24 -8.84 11.63
C ILE A 71 3.56 -10.11 10.83
N PRO A 72 4.75 -10.74 10.95
CA PRO A 72 5.08 -11.90 10.10
C PRO A 72 4.15 -13.08 10.33
N ILE A 73 3.67 -13.26 11.57
CA ILE A 73 2.70 -14.30 11.93
C ILE A 73 1.33 -13.95 11.35
N LEU A 74 0.92 -12.67 11.38
CA LEU A 74 -0.40 -12.25 10.89
C LEU A 74 -0.61 -12.60 9.42
N LEU A 75 0.45 -12.62 8.61
CA LEU A 75 0.38 -12.98 7.19
C LEU A 75 -0.14 -14.41 6.95
N TRP A 76 0.04 -15.29 7.94
CA TRP A 76 -0.29 -16.71 7.85
C TRP A 76 -1.56 -17.09 8.62
N ILE A 77 -2.11 -16.17 9.41
CA ILE A 77 -3.36 -16.41 10.13
C ILE A 77 -4.53 -15.97 9.24
N GLY A 78 -5.51 -16.86 9.05
CA GLY A 78 -6.70 -16.60 8.25
C GLY A 78 -7.58 -15.43 8.75
N GLU A 79 -8.42 -14.95 7.84
CA GLU A 79 -9.21 -13.72 7.94
C GLU A 79 -10.09 -13.64 9.21
N ALA A 80 -10.61 -14.79 9.69
CA ALA A 80 -11.51 -14.89 10.84
C ALA A 80 -10.91 -14.42 12.18
N THR A 81 -9.59 -14.30 12.27
CA THR A 81 -8.86 -13.96 13.51
C THR A 81 -8.14 -12.61 13.44
N GLN A 82 -8.18 -11.93 12.29
CA GLN A 82 -7.51 -10.64 12.09
C GLN A 82 -8.37 -9.42 12.46
N GLY A 83 -9.67 -9.61 12.67
CA GLY A 83 -10.64 -8.53 12.95
C GLY A 83 -10.34 -7.70 14.21
N ASP A 84 -9.61 -8.27 15.18
CA ASP A 84 -9.20 -7.60 16.42
C ASP A 84 -7.77 -7.04 16.39
N MET A 85 -7.06 -7.18 15.26
CA MET A 85 -5.63 -6.83 15.17
C MET A 85 -5.43 -5.38 14.76
N TYR A 86 -5.89 -4.46 15.60
CA TYR A 86 -5.58 -3.04 15.43
C TYR A 86 -4.10 -2.81 15.79
N THR A 87 -3.26 -2.63 14.78
CA THR A 87 -1.82 -2.39 14.99
C THR A 87 -1.52 -0.93 15.35
N GLY A 88 -2.53 -0.05 15.27
CA GLY A 88 -2.40 1.39 15.50
C GLY A 88 -1.73 2.14 14.34
N ASN A 89 -1.16 1.43 13.36
CA ASN A 89 -0.60 2.01 12.15
C ASN A 89 -1.55 1.76 10.96
N PRO A 90 -2.15 2.82 10.37
CA PRO A 90 -3.13 2.67 9.30
C PRO A 90 -2.54 2.02 8.04
N MET A 91 -1.22 2.13 7.84
CA MET A 91 -0.54 1.53 6.69
C MET A 91 -0.38 0.02 6.85
N ILE A 92 -0.15 -0.46 8.08
CA ILE A 92 -0.08 -1.89 8.37
C ILE A 92 -1.46 -2.51 8.16
N ASP A 93 -2.49 -1.89 8.74
CA ASP A 93 -3.87 -2.34 8.62
C ASP A 93 -4.35 -2.34 7.16
N ALA A 94 -3.98 -1.32 6.37
CA ALA A 94 -4.28 -1.29 4.94
C ALA A 94 -3.59 -2.41 4.17
N THR A 95 -2.33 -2.71 4.50
CA THR A 95 -1.56 -3.79 3.86
C THR A 95 -2.18 -5.16 4.14
N LEU A 96 -2.55 -5.43 5.39
CA LEU A 96 -3.21 -6.69 5.76
C LEU A 96 -4.58 -6.84 5.08
N ARG A 97 -5.37 -5.76 5.01
CA ARG A 97 -6.65 -5.76 4.28
C ARG A 97 -6.48 -6.05 2.79
N VAL A 98 -5.41 -5.56 2.17
CA VAL A 98 -5.12 -5.87 0.76
C VAL A 98 -4.69 -7.31 0.60
N TRP A 99 -3.86 -7.84 1.51
CA TRP A 99 -3.43 -9.25 1.50
C TRP A 99 -4.59 -10.24 1.60
N CYS A 100 -5.52 -10.04 2.55
CA CYS A 100 -6.64 -10.96 2.75
C CYS A 100 -7.67 -10.96 1.61
N ARG A 101 -7.63 -9.95 0.74
CA ARG A 101 -8.50 -9.87 -0.45
C ARG A 101 -7.91 -10.52 -1.69
N VAL A 102 -6.61 -10.84 -1.66
CA VAL A 102 -5.92 -11.59 -2.72
C VAL A 102 -6.16 -13.07 -2.53
#